data_AF-A0A699YQD4-F1
#
_entry.id   AF-A0A699YQD4-F1
#
_cell.length_a   1.000
_cell.length_b   1.000
_cell.length_c   1.000
_cell.angle_alpha   90.00
_cell.angle_beta   90.00
_cell.angle_gamma   90.00
#
_symmetry.space_group_name_H-M   'P 1'
#
loop_
_entity.id
_entity.type
_entity.pdbx_description
1 polymer ?
#
loop_
_entity_poly.entity_id
_entity_poly.type
_entity_poly.pdbx_seq_one_letter_code
_entity_poly.pdbx_strand_id
1 'polypeptide(L)'
;MSNTNATLRACSNARMQGNDSGSDESLSAVQPNAKYTSTSRRKATQKPVGPDQKRQAFSKRKRGIVLKAYQLYKLTDAKVFMFVVNDKGASWSYASPGFHSTQLPEHLMYMREKAGLPHLHPSSTEGS
;
A
#
# COMPACT_ATOMS: atom_id res chain seq x y z
N MET A 1 34.78 -7.33 13.56
CA MET A 1 33.72 -8.16 12.95
C MET A 1 32.41 -7.65 13.48
N SER A 2 31.78 -6.73 12.74
CA SER A 2 30.72 -5.88 13.27
C SER A 2 29.40 -6.22 12.57
N ASN A 3 28.53 -6.92 13.29
CA ASN A 3 27.16 -7.21 12.88
C ASN A 3 26.30 -5.96 13.04
N THR A 4 25.69 -5.48 11.97
CA THR A 4 24.68 -4.41 12.00
C THR A 4 23.28 -5.01 11.87
N ASN A 5 22.58 -5.08 13.01
CA ASN A 5 21.15 -5.37 13.11
C ASN A 5 20.34 -4.19 12.53
N ALA A 6 19.36 -4.49 11.69
CA ALA A 6 18.40 -3.50 11.19
C ALA A 6 17.40 -3.14 12.30
N THR A 7 17.44 -1.89 12.75
CA THR A 7 16.49 -1.29 13.71
C THR A 7 15.12 -1.11 13.05
N LEU A 8 14.16 -1.96 13.40
CA LEU A 8 12.74 -1.69 13.22
C LEU A 8 12.29 -0.68 14.28
N ARG A 9 11.92 0.54 13.86
CA ARG A 9 11.17 1.46 14.72
C ARG A 9 9.75 0.93 14.91
N ALA A 10 9.50 0.36 16.08
CA ALA A 10 8.15 0.18 16.60
C ALA A 10 7.66 1.51 17.18
N CYS A 11 6.48 1.97 16.75
CA CYS A 11 5.68 2.90 17.54
C CYS A 11 4.97 2.07 18.62
N SER A 12 5.61 1.96 19.77
CA SER A 12 4.99 1.48 21.02
C SER A 12 4.37 2.68 21.73
N ASN A 13 3.05 2.73 21.81
CA ASN A 13 2.37 3.58 22.79
C ASN A 13 2.10 2.74 24.04
N ALA A 14 2.92 2.94 25.06
CA ALA A 14 2.63 2.51 26.42
C ALA A 14 3.19 3.54 27.41
N ARG A 15 2.30 4.31 28.05
CA ARG A 15 2.53 4.97 29.35
C ARG A 15 1.17 5.48 29.87
N MET A 16 0.65 5.24 31.08
CA MET A 16 1.01 4.48 32.28
C MET A 16 -0.24 4.32 33.17
N GLN A 17 -0.25 3.21 33.93
CA GLN A 17 -0.67 3.03 35.34
C GLN A 17 -2.13 3.32 35.77
N GLY A 18 -2.69 2.31 36.44
CA GLY A 18 -4.06 2.25 36.92
C GLY A 18 -4.27 2.78 38.35
N ASN A 19 -5.52 2.72 38.78
CA ASN A 19 -5.88 2.49 40.17
C ASN A 19 -7.27 1.84 40.25
N ASP A 20 -7.36 0.79 41.05
CA ASP A 20 -8.52 -0.03 41.39
C ASP A 20 -9.41 0.72 42.39
N SER A 21 -10.74 0.71 42.25
CA SER A 21 -11.74 0.89 43.33
C SER A 21 -13.18 0.83 42.80
N GLY A 22 -13.87 -0.28 43.09
CA GLY A 22 -15.14 -0.26 43.82
C GLY A 22 -16.44 0.20 43.14
N SER A 23 -17.35 -0.78 43.04
CA SER A 23 -18.81 -0.72 43.30
C SER A 23 -19.79 -0.08 42.29
N ASP A 24 -20.68 -0.97 41.83
CA ASP A 24 -22.10 -0.84 41.51
C ASP A 24 -22.55 0.24 40.52
N GLU A 25 -23.15 -0.18 39.40
CA GLU A 25 -24.43 0.35 38.89
C GLU A 25 -24.79 -0.27 37.52
N SER A 26 -25.83 -1.10 37.54
CA SER A 26 -26.76 -1.43 36.46
C SER A 26 -26.25 -2.14 35.18
N LEU A 27 -26.61 -3.42 35.09
CA LEU A 27 -26.61 -4.22 33.86
C LEU A 27 -27.57 -3.62 32.83
N SER A 28 -27.10 -2.71 31.98
CA SER A 28 -27.80 -2.38 30.73
C SER A 28 -27.26 -3.27 29.60
N ALA A 29 -28.18 -4.02 29.02
CA ALA A 29 -27.95 -5.14 28.12
C ALA A 29 -26.99 -4.83 26.95
N VAL A 30 -25.82 -5.47 26.95
CA VAL A 30 -24.97 -5.58 25.76
C VAL A 30 -25.66 -6.51 24.78
N GLN A 31 -26.28 -5.96 23.73
CA GLN A 31 -26.84 -6.77 22.65
C GLN A 31 -25.70 -7.46 21.87
N PRO A 32 -25.63 -8.80 21.82
CA PRO A 32 -24.54 -9.50 21.16
C PRO A 32 -24.99 -9.96 19.78
N ASN A 33 -25.07 -9.07 18.77
CA ASN A 33 -25.29 -9.60 17.40
C ASN A 33 -24.95 -8.68 16.23
N ALA A 34 -23.76 -8.09 16.19
CA ALA A 34 -23.23 -7.63 14.91
C ALA A 34 -22.62 -8.84 14.17
N LYS A 35 -23.47 -9.66 13.53
CA LYS A 35 -23.02 -10.70 12.60
C LYS A 35 -22.32 -10.01 11.43
N TYR A 36 -20.99 -9.93 11.47
CA TYR A 36 -20.18 -9.55 10.31
C TYR A 36 -20.33 -10.63 9.24
N THR A 37 -21.38 -10.53 8.43
CA THR A 37 -21.53 -11.36 7.25
C THR A 37 -20.56 -10.80 6.21
N SER A 38 -19.32 -11.32 6.21
CA SER A 38 -18.38 -10.96 5.15
C SER A 38 -18.96 -11.50 3.84
N THR A 39 -19.51 -10.59 3.03
CA THR A 39 -20.05 -10.97 1.73
C THR A 39 -18.90 -11.49 0.89
N SER A 40 -19.05 -12.70 0.34
CA SER A 40 -18.04 -13.34 -0.49
C SER A 40 -17.60 -12.42 -1.64
N ARG A 41 -16.32 -12.52 -2.00
CA ARG A 41 -15.73 -11.75 -3.09
C ARG A 41 -16.43 -12.10 -4.41
N ARG A 42 -17.16 -11.13 -4.97
CA ARG A 42 -17.79 -11.29 -6.29
C ARG A 42 -16.77 -11.18 -7.43
N LYS A 43 -16.94 -11.98 -8.48
CA LYS A 43 -16.12 -11.94 -9.69
C LYS A 43 -16.48 -10.68 -10.49
N ALA A 44 -15.50 -9.81 -10.72
CA ALA A 44 -15.69 -8.63 -11.58
C ALA A 44 -15.53 -9.05 -13.04
N THR A 45 -16.60 -8.95 -13.82
CA THR A 45 -16.60 -9.22 -15.28
C THR A 45 -16.47 -7.95 -16.12
N GLN A 46 -16.84 -6.80 -15.56
CA GLN A 46 -16.81 -5.51 -16.23
C GLN A 46 -15.83 -4.53 -15.58
N LYS A 47 -15.43 -3.50 -16.34
CA LYS A 47 -14.60 -2.40 -15.84
C LYS A 47 -15.41 -1.56 -14.85
N PRO A 48 -14.82 -1.07 -13.74
CA PRO A 48 -15.50 -0.19 -12.82
C PRO A 48 -16.00 1.07 -13.51
N VAL A 49 -17.25 1.45 -13.23
CA VAL A 49 -17.88 2.67 -13.74
C VAL A 49 -17.80 3.74 -12.65
N GLY A 50 -17.36 4.95 -13.01
CA GLY A 50 -17.19 6.05 -12.08
C GLY A 50 -15.75 6.23 -11.53
N PRO A 51 -15.40 7.45 -11.11
CA PRO A 51 -14.03 7.81 -10.72
C PRO A 51 -13.57 7.07 -9.45
N ASP A 52 -14.42 6.97 -8.43
CA ASP A 52 -14.03 6.38 -7.14
C ASP A 52 -13.87 4.87 -7.21
N GLN A 53 -14.77 4.19 -7.91
CA GLN A 53 -14.65 2.75 -8.12
C GLN A 53 -13.38 2.40 -8.91
N LYS A 54 -13.02 3.20 -9.92
CA LYS A 54 -11.76 3.05 -10.67
C LYS A 54 -10.54 3.25 -9.76
N ARG A 55 -10.54 4.30 -8.91
CA ARG A 55 -9.46 4.56 -7.94
C ARG A 55 -9.31 3.41 -6.94
N GLN A 56 -10.40 2.94 -6.36
CA GLN A 56 -10.39 1.81 -5.41
C GLN A 56 -9.90 0.52 -6.07
N ALA A 57 -10.40 0.22 -7.27
CA ALA A 57 -9.97 -0.95 -8.04
C ALA A 57 -8.47 -0.88 -8.35
N PHE A 58 -7.96 0.28 -8.79
CA PHE A 58 -6.55 0.52 -9.02
C PHE A 58 -5.72 0.25 -7.76
N SER A 59 -6.07 0.85 -6.62
CA SER A 59 -5.35 0.67 -5.35
C SER A 59 -5.29 -0.80 -4.93
N LYS A 60 -6.41 -1.53 -5.02
CA LYS A 60 -6.46 -2.96 -4.67
C LYS A 60 -5.63 -3.81 -5.63
N ARG A 61 -5.73 -3.60 -6.94
CA ARG A 61 -5.01 -4.38 -7.96
C ARG A 61 -3.51 -4.09 -7.95
N LYS A 62 -3.11 -2.82 -7.82
CA LYS A 62 -1.72 -2.40 -7.65
C LYS A 62 -1.07 -3.11 -6.46
N ARG A 63 -1.72 -3.11 -5.29
CA ARG A 63 -1.19 -3.82 -4.12
C ARG A 63 -1.04 -5.32 -4.37
N GLY A 64 -2.05 -5.95 -4.97
CA GLY A 64 -2.03 -7.38 -5.27
C GLY A 64 -0.91 -7.79 -6.23
N ILE A 65 -0.69 -7.04 -7.31
CA ILE A 65 0.34 -7.36 -8.30
C ILE A 65 1.75 -7.10 -7.76
N VAL A 66 1.96 -6.06 -6.95
CA VAL A 66 3.25 -5.84 -6.24
C VAL A 66 3.59 -7.02 -5.33
N LEU A 67 2.62 -7.53 -4.59
CA LEU A 67 2.83 -8.72 -3.74
C LEU A 67 3.21 -9.96 -4.57
N LYS A 68 2.62 -10.12 -5.76
CA LYS A 68 2.99 -11.21 -6.68
C LYS A 68 4.38 -11.04 -7.26
N ALA A 69 4.78 -9.83 -7.64
CA ALA A 69 6.13 -9.53 -8.10
C ALA A 69 7.18 -9.84 -7.01
N TYR A 70 6.87 -9.50 -5.75
CA TYR A 70 7.70 -9.86 -4.61
C TYR A 70 7.77 -11.37 -4.36
N GLN A 71 6.62 -12.07 -4.41
CA GLN A 71 6.59 -13.53 -4.29
C GLN A 71 7.43 -14.20 -5.38
N LEU A 72 7.36 -13.71 -6.62
CA LEU A 72 8.16 -14.23 -7.73
C LEU A 72 9.66 -14.08 -7.44
N TYR A 73 10.10 -12.90 -7.05
CA TYR A 73 11.49 -12.67 -6.63
C TYR A 73 11.90 -13.61 -5.49
N LYS A 74 11.07 -13.75 -4.45
CA LYS A 74 11.41 -14.56 -3.28
C LYS A 74 11.45 -16.07 -3.50
N LEU A 75 10.66 -16.59 -4.43
CA LEU A 75 10.57 -18.02 -4.68
C LEU A 75 11.52 -18.52 -5.78
N THR A 76 11.98 -17.62 -6.65
CA THR A 76 12.75 -18.00 -7.85
C THR A 76 14.07 -17.26 -7.99
N ASP A 77 14.35 -16.30 -7.09
CA ASP A 77 15.48 -15.36 -7.17
C ASP A 77 15.58 -14.55 -8.48
N ALA A 78 14.53 -14.62 -9.31
CA ALA A 78 14.42 -13.84 -10.53
C ALA A 78 14.38 -12.35 -10.19
N LYS A 79 15.24 -11.55 -10.84
CA LYS A 79 15.21 -10.10 -10.69
C LYS A 79 13.96 -9.55 -11.38
N VAL A 80 13.17 -8.76 -10.65
CA VAL A 80 11.89 -8.22 -11.14
C VAL A 80 11.87 -6.70 -10.98
N PHE A 81 11.50 -6.02 -12.05
CA PHE A 81 11.14 -4.61 -12.05
C PHE A 81 9.72 -4.45 -12.60
N MET A 82 8.92 -3.60 -11.96
CA MET A 82 7.56 -3.30 -12.37
C MET A 82 7.32 -1.80 -12.26
N PHE A 83 6.76 -1.22 -13.31
CA PHE A 83 6.38 0.17 -13.39
C PHE A 83 4.88 0.29 -13.72
N VAL A 84 4.16 1.09 -12.94
CA VAL A 84 2.73 1.34 -13.10
C VAL A 84 2.51 2.84 -13.12
N VAL A 85 1.88 3.33 -14.18
CA VAL A 85 1.62 4.75 -14.38
C VAL A 85 0.14 4.99 -14.66
N ASN A 86 -0.35 6.16 -14.25
CA ASN A 86 -1.69 6.63 -14.54
C ASN A 86 -1.63 8.02 -15.20
N ASP A 87 -2.61 8.31 -16.04
CA ASP A 87 -2.76 9.57 -16.78
C ASP A 87 -2.74 10.77 -15.84
N LYS A 88 -3.35 10.62 -14.65
CA LYS A 88 -3.46 11.66 -13.60
C LYS A 88 -2.16 11.98 -12.86
N GLY A 89 -1.05 11.32 -13.20
CA GLY A 89 0.25 11.71 -12.70
C GLY A 89 0.94 10.69 -11.80
N ALA A 90 0.22 9.95 -10.95
CA ALA A 90 0.91 9.04 -10.04
C ALA A 90 1.66 7.92 -10.80
N SER A 91 2.99 7.89 -10.67
CA SER A 91 3.85 6.77 -11.07
C SER A 91 4.23 5.94 -9.84
N TRP A 92 4.25 4.64 -10.01
CA TRP A 92 4.58 3.68 -8.96
C TRP A 92 5.56 2.66 -9.53
N SER A 93 6.61 2.36 -8.78
CA SER A 93 7.57 1.34 -9.15
C SER A 93 7.78 0.34 -8.02
N TYR A 94 8.07 -0.89 -8.41
CA TYR A 94 8.59 -1.94 -7.56
C TYR A 94 9.87 -2.48 -8.19
N ALA A 95 10.92 -2.62 -7.40
CA ALA A 95 12.19 -3.16 -7.84
C ALA A 95 12.71 -4.17 -6.82
N SER A 96 13.12 -5.34 -7.29
CA SER A 96 13.88 -6.29 -6.49
C SER A 96 15.29 -5.75 -6.20
N PRO A 97 15.98 -6.23 -5.14
CA PRO A 97 17.38 -5.92 -4.88
C PRO A 97 18.26 -6.12 -6.12
N GLY A 98 19.04 -5.09 -6.47
CA GLY A 98 19.83 -5.02 -7.70
C GLY A 98 19.23 -4.11 -8.79
N PHE A 99 17.93 -3.78 -8.73
CA PHE A 99 17.28 -2.83 -9.65
C PHE A 99 17.05 -1.44 -9.05
N HIS A 100 17.81 -1.04 -8.02
CA HIS A 100 17.57 0.25 -7.36
C HIS A 100 17.72 1.45 -8.31
N SER A 101 18.67 1.39 -9.27
CA SER A 101 18.87 2.43 -10.27
C SER A 101 17.62 2.72 -11.09
N THR A 102 16.80 1.70 -11.38
CA THR A 102 15.54 1.84 -12.15
C THR A 102 14.45 2.62 -11.41
N GLN A 103 14.60 2.81 -10.09
CA GLN A 103 13.68 3.61 -9.28
C GLN A 103 14.06 5.08 -9.23
N LEU A 104 15.20 5.47 -9.79
CA LEU A 104 15.61 6.87 -9.84
C LEU A 104 14.62 7.70 -10.66
N PRO A 105 14.35 8.96 -10.26
CA PRO A 105 13.39 9.82 -10.94
C PRO A 105 13.63 9.93 -12.46
N GLU A 106 14.90 10.02 -12.88
CA GLU A 106 15.31 10.11 -14.28
C GLU A 106 14.82 8.91 -15.10
N HIS A 107 15.04 7.69 -14.60
CA HIS A 107 14.57 6.47 -15.26
C HIS A 107 13.05 6.38 -15.29
N LEU A 108 12.36 6.81 -14.22
CA LEU A 108 10.90 6.81 -14.19
C LEU A 108 10.31 7.86 -15.15
N MET A 109 10.95 9.01 -15.32
CA MET A 109 10.57 10.03 -16.30
C MET A 109 10.76 9.49 -17.72
N TYR A 110 11.89 8.85 -18.00
CA TYR A 110 12.15 8.21 -19.28
C TYR A 110 11.10 7.11 -19.59
N MET A 111 10.80 6.23 -18.63
CA MET A 111 9.78 5.19 -18.81
C MET A 111 8.38 5.77 -19.02
N ARG A 112 8.06 6.90 -18.39
CA ARG A 112 6.80 7.61 -18.57
C ARG A 112 6.68 8.21 -19.97
N GLU A 113 7.75 8.81 -20.46
CA GLU A 113 7.84 9.31 -21.84
C GLU A 113 7.62 8.19 -22.85
N LYS A 114 8.26 7.03 -22.65
CA LYS A 114 8.07 5.86 -23.51
C LYS A 114 6.67 5.26 -23.42
N ALA A 115 5.94 5.53 -22.34
CA ALA A 115 4.52 5.19 -22.23
C ALA A 115 3.59 6.20 -22.93
N GLY A 116 4.14 7.23 -23.60
CA GLY A 116 3.37 8.26 -24.31
C GLY A 116 2.66 9.24 -23.36
N LEU A 117 3.09 9.31 -22.10
CA LEU A 117 2.48 10.16 -21.08
C LEU A 117 3.32 11.42 -20.85
N PRO A 118 2.67 12.57 -20.58
CA PRO A 118 3.38 13.82 -20.34
C PRO A 118 4.26 13.70 -19.09
N HIS A 119 5.42 14.32 -19.12
CA HIS A 119 6.26 14.48 -17.95
C HIS A 119 5.51 15.28 -16.90
N LEU A 120 5.48 14.78 -15.67
CA LEU A 120 5.08 15.63 -14.55
C LEU A 120 6.28 16.44 -14.18
N HIS A 121 6.14 17.75 -14.27
CA HIS A 121 7.05 18.62 -13.55
C HIS A 121 6.84 18.35 -12.05
N PRO A 122 7.90 18.18 -11.24
CA PRO A 122 7.78 18.24 -9.79
C PRO A 122 7.53 19.70 -9.39
N SER A 123 6.37 20.24 -9.74
CA SER A 123 5.87 21.50 -9.19
C SER A 123 4.78 21.17 -8.18
N SER A 124 4.96 21.69 -6.97
CA SER A 124 4.01 21.68 -5.84
C SER A 124 4.06 20.45 -4.95
N THR A 125 5.16 20.31 -4.21
CA THR A 125 5.05 19.95 -2.79
C THR A 125 4.26 21.09 -2.15
N GLU A 126 2.95 20.92 -1.99
CA GLU A 126 2.09 21.89 -1.32
C GLU A 126 2.57 22.08 0.12
N GLY A 127 2.87 23.32 0.47
CA GLY A 127 2.77 23.80 1.83
C GLY A 127 1.33 24.13 2.16
N SER A 128 0.88 23.70 3.33
CA SER A 128 0.00 24.37 4.29
C SER A 128 -0.13 23.48 5.53
#